data_AF-A0A5C7PB25-F1
#
_entry.id   AF-A0A5C7PB25-F1
#
_cell.length_a   1.000
_cell.length_b   1.000
_cell.length_c   1.000
_cell.angle_alpha   90.00
_cell.angle_beta   90.00
_cell.angle_gamma   90.00
#
_symmetry.space_group_name_H-M   'P 1'
#
loop_
_entity.id
_entity.type
_entity.pdbx_description
1 polymer ?
#
loop_
_entity_poly.entity_id
_entity_poly.type
_entity_poly.pdbx_seq_one_letter_code
_entity_poly.pdbx_strand_id
1 'polypeptide(L)'
;MNKLPHLALSLAAALALSACQRQSAPDAAGTAASGASSAASQSADAHASGIAWVKVQSEQDVSKAFEDAKARNVPVFLYWGAVWCPPCNQVKATIFSRQDFVERTKGFVAVYLDGDAPGAQKLGERFKVRGYPTMILFKPDGQELSRLPGEVDGQKYIETLDAALQSGRPIQALLKAAQKGEALSASEWRGLAFYSWEVDESQLVPKAELPLLLSGLALKVPQQPELKAAAARLRLKALYASAQAAASQGETTPAQAQARKDDLEFVLGLLGDQQLARENLDVVTNLAKDLTGYLTAPKSESREQLAALWGSALDRLSVDRQISRNDQLSALVSRVDLVKLDDPKAEASEILRKTVSEQVARIDRETTQAYERQALMTTAAHVLGEVGLREDADKLLQAELPKAVAADYYMNALASSAKKRGDGAAAVAWNAKAYDTAKGPATKLQWGATWIGNLTDLTPKDTAAIDKAVSTYLDGLKGQPEVFYERNTRSLAKTGAALARWAKAEKQDALLKQFRSRLQGVCDTLPAGDAPRKTCEGVWAGKA
;
A
#
# COMPACT_ATOMS: atom_id res chain seq x y z
N MET A 1 -7.85 11.12 57.24
CA MET A 1 -9.09 11.20 58.08
C MET A 1 -9.00 12.46 58.93
N ASN A 2 -10.13 13.06 59.31
CA ASN A 2 -10.27 14.39 59.94
C ASN A 2 -9.80 15.59 59.09
N LYS A 3 -10.40 16.79 59.18
CA LYS A 3 -11.84 17.16 59.34
C LYS A 3 -12.02 18.66 59.01
N LEU A 4 -12.95 19.00 58.12
CA LEU A 4 -13.64 20.31 58.05
C LEU A 4 -14.71 20.36 59.17
N PRO A 5 -15.34 21.51 59.57
CA PRO A 5 -15.84 22.67 58.77
C PRO A 5 -15.47 24.07 59.37
N HIS A 6 -15.92 25.26 58.89
CA HIS A 6 -17.26 25.89 58.90
C HIS A 6 -17.30 27.16 58.00
N LEU A 7 -18.37 27.42 57.22
CA LEU A 7 -19.48 28.41 57.43
C LEU A 7 -19.09 29.88 57.72
N ALA A 8 -19.77 30.94 57.24
CA ALA A 8 -20.84 31.09 56.23
C ALA A 8 -21.23 32.58 55.97
N LEU A 9 -21.95 32.87 54.86
CA LEU A 9 -22.90 34.00 54.62
C LEU A 9 -22.32 35.47 54.65
N SER A 10 -22.95 36.52 54.09
CA SER A 10 -24.17 36.69 53.26
C SER A 10 -24.23 38.06 52.53
N LEU A 11 -25.02 38.11 51.45
CA LEU A 11 -25.78 39.24 50.83
C LEU A 11 -25.40 40.72 51.09
N ALA A 12 -25.38 41.51 49.99
CA ALA A 12 -26.28 42.66 49.78
C ALA A 12 -26.37 43.04 48.29
N ALA A 13 -27.41 43.76 47.86
CA ALA A 13 -27.62 44.23 46.48
C ALA A 13 -28.26 45.64 46.44
N ALA A 14 -28.15 46.34 45.31
CA ALA A 14 -28.78 47.65 45.06
C ALA A 14 -29.22 47.80 43.58
N LEU A 15 -30.19 48.68 43.30
CA LEU A 15 -30.95 48.75 42.05
C LEU A 15 -31.14 50.18 41.51
N ALA A 16 -31.09 50.33 40.17
CA ALA A 16 -31.79 51.33 39.35
C ALA A 16 -31.89 50.75 37.91
N LEU A 17 -33.02 50.66 37.20
CA LEU A 17 -33.98 51.70 36.76
C LEU A 17 -33.31 52.73 35.81
N SER A 18 -33.77 52.97 34.58
CA SER A 18 -34.86 52.40 33.76
C SER A 18 -34.55 52.70 32.25
N ALA A 19 -35.35 52.41 31.19
CA ALA A 19 -36.75 51.96 31.04
C ALA A 19 -36.99 51.20 29.71
N CYS A 20 -38.27 50.89 29.43
CA CYS A 20 -38.86 50.52 28.13
C CYS A 20 -39.09 51.75 27.22
N GLN A 21 -39.41 51.69 25.91
CA GLN A 21 -39.73 50.63 24.93
C GLN A 21 -39.40 51.21 23.51
N ARG A 22 -39.71 50.72 22.29
CA ARG A 22 -40.61 49.70 21.66
C ARG A 22 -40.01 49.38 20.24
N GLN A 23 -40.56 48.66 19.24
CA GLN A 23 -41.82 47.96 18.95
C GLN A 23 -41.61 46.89 17.84
N SER A 24 -42.56 45.93 17.73
CA SER A 24 -42.88 45.09 16.55
C SER A 24 -41.82 44.24 15.83
N ALA A 25 -42.08 42.94 15.75
CA ALA A 25 -41.74 42.08 14.62
C ALA A 25 -43.04 41.63 13.91
N PRO A 26 -42.96 41.20 12.63
CA PRO A 26 -43.86 40.18 12.09
C PRO A 26 -43.09 39.02 11.45
N ASP A 27 -43.65 37.81 11.53
CA ASP A 27 -43.13 36.63 10.81
C ASP A 27 -43.50 36.66 9.31
N ALA A 28 -42.57 36.27 8.43
CA ALA A 28 -42.74 35.18 7.46
C ALA A 28 -41.64 35.14 6.36
N ALA A 29 -41.13 33.93 6.11
CA ALA A 29 -40.56 33.40 4.85
C ALA A 29 -39.73 34.32 3.91
N GLY A 30 -38.41 34.09 3.82
CA GLY A 30 -37.58 34.62 2.74
C GLY A 30 -36.13 34.10 2.71
N THR A 31 -35.83 33.19 1.78
CA THR A 31 -34.50 32.85 1.20
C THR A 31 -33.21 33.08 2.02
N ALA A 32 -32.50 31.99 2.35
CA ALA A 32 -31.13 32.05 2.87
C ALA A 32 -30.07 32.21 1.77
N ALA A 33 -28.98 32.94 2.06
CA ALA A 33 -27.76 32.95 1.24
C ALA A 33 -26.50 33.32 2.05
N SER A 34 -25.35 32.74 1.68
CA SER A 34 -23.96 33.17 1.96
C SER A 34 -23.58 33.63 3.39
N GLY A 35 -22.82 32.80 4.13
CA GLY A 35 -22.25 33.21 5.42
C GLY A 35 -21.12 32.36 6.03
N ALA A 36 -20.63 31.29 5.37
CA ALA A 36 -19.59 30.42 5.93
C ALA A 36 -18.72 29.76 4.85
N SER A 37 -17.50 30.28 4.61
CA SER A 37 -16.45 29.58 3.87
C SER A 37 -15.06 30.15 4.22
N SER A 38 -14.33 29.45 5.09
CA SER A 38 -12.90 29.69 5.37
C SER A 38 -12.25 28.57 6.19
N ALA A 39 -13.01 27.82 7.00
CA ALA A 39 -12.49 26.84 7.96
C ALA A 39 -12.22 25.42 7.40
N ALA A 40 -12.28 25.20 6.07
CA ALA A 40 -12.32 23.87 5.46
C ALA A 40 -11.03 23.45 4.71
N SER A 41 -9.91 24.15 4.91
CA SER A 41 -8.69 23.99 4.10
C SER A 41 -7.39 23.69 4.86
N GLN A 42 -7.44 23.41 6.17
CA GLN A 42 -6.24 23.19 7.01
C GLN A 42 -6.06 21.76 7.57
N SER A 43 -6.91 20.80 7.23
CA SER A 43 -6.86 19.42 7.77
C SER A 43 -6.16 18.38 6.86
N ALA A 44 -5.41 18.82 5.85
CA ALA A 44 -4.77 17.94 4.87
C ALA A 44 -3.22 17.86 4.98
N ASP A 45 -2.59 18.78 5.71
CA ASP A 45 -1.13 18.97 5.70
C ASP A 45 -0.35 18.23 6.80
N ALA A 46 -0.97 17.24 7.45
CA ALA A 46 -0.33 16.38 8.45
C ALA A 46 0.65 15.33 7.86
N HIS A 47 1.35 15.68 6.78
CA HIS A 47 2.65 15.08 6.50
C HIS A 47 3.56 15.32 7.72
N ALA A 48 4.37 14.33 8.10
CA ALA A 48 5.05 14.32 9.39
C ALA A 48 5.78 15.65 9.70
N SER A 49 5.44 16.23 10.84
CA SER A 49 5.78 17.59 11.23
C SER A 49 7.30 17.81 11.27
N GLY A 50 7.80 18.63 10.34
CA GLY A 50 9.22 18.99 10.23
C GLY A 50 9.82 18.77 8.83
N ILE A 51 9.18 17.98 7.96
CA ILE A 51 9.68 17.73 6.60
C ILE A 51 9.21 18.81 5.63
N ALA A 52 10.14 19.47 4.96
CA ALA A 52 9.87 20.49 3.92
C ALA A 52 9.52 19.84 2.56
N TRP A 53 8.32 19.26 2.46
CA TRP A 53 7.86 18.58 1.24
C TRP A 53 7.59 19.53 0.06
N VAL A 54 8.38 19.38 -1.01
CA VAL A 54 8.06 19.92 -2.34
C VAL A 54 6.99 19.03 -2.98
N LYS A 55 5.73 19.49 -2.97
CA LYS A 55 4.63 18.80 -3.65
C LYS A 55 4.74 19.02 -5.16
N VAL A 56 4.77 17.95 -5.95
CA VAL A 56 4.85 18.01 -7.42
C VAL A 56 3.61 17.40 -8.06
N GLN A 57 3.10 18.04 -9.12
CA GLN A 57 1.95 17.55 -9.90
C GLN A 57 2.21 17.57 -11.42
N SER A 58 3.24 18.27 -11.87
CA SER A 58 3.63 18.38 -13.28
C SER A 58 5.11 18.07 -13.51
N GLU A 59 5.46 17.81 -14.78
CA GLU A 59 6.86 17.70 -15.24
C GLU A 59 7.68 18.95 -14.87
N GLN A 60 7.04 20.13 -14.90
CA GLN A 60 7.64 21.42 -14.59
C GLN A 60 7.97 21.55 -13.09
N ASP A 61 7.15 21.01 -12.20
CA ASP A 61 7.43 21.03 -10.75
C ASP A 61 8.56 20.07 -10.40
N VAL A 62 8.60 18.91 -11.07
CA VAL A 62 9.70 17.95 -10.97
C VAL A 62 11.01 18.58 -11.45
N SER A 63 11.03 19.25 -12.61
CA SER A 63 12.24 19.92 -13.11
C SER A 63 12.75 20.97 -12.11
N LYS A 64 11.88 21.84 -11.57
CA LYS A 64 12.25 22.82 -10.53
C LYS A 64 12.86 22.16 -9.29
N ALA A 65 12.34 21.01 -8.85
CA ALA A 65 12.87 20.30 -7.69
C ALA A 65 14.29 19.74 -7.94
N PHE A 66 14.56 19.24 -9.16
CA PHE A 66 15.92 18.84 -9.56
C PHE A 66 16.85 20.05 -9.81
N GLU A 67 16.31 21.19 -10.26
CA GLU A 67 17.06 22.45 -10.41
C GLU A 67 17.51 23.01 -9.04
N ASP A 68 16.64 23.02 -8.03
CA ASP A 68 17.01 23.38 -6.64
C ASP A 68 18.07 22.42 -6.07
N ALA A 69 17.85 21.11 -6.22
CA ALA A 69 18.79 20.08 -5.78
C ALA A 69 20.18 20.27 -6.41
N LYS A 70 20.22 20.57 -7.72
CA LYS A 70 21.45 20.86 -8.46
C LYS A 70 22.11 22.17 -8.05
N ALA A 71 21.34 23.24 -7.84
CA ALA A 71 21.86 24.53 -7.36
C ALA A 71 22.46 24.43 -5.95
N ARG A 72 21.87 23.60 -5.08
CA ARG A 72 22.33 23.31 -3.71
C ARG A 72 23.36 22.19 -3.62
N ASN A 73 23.62 21.47 -4.72
CA ASN A 73 24.42 20.24 -4.77
C ASN A 73 24.01 19.17 -3.74
N VAL A 74 22.71 18.91 -3.61
CA VAL A 74 22.14 17.89 -2.71
C VAL A 74 21.34 16.82 -3.46
N PRO A 75 21.14 15.62 -2.90
CA PRO A 75 20.24 14.61 -3.47
C PRO A 75 18.77 15.07 -3.58
N VAL A 76 17.99 14.38 -4.40
CA VAL A 76 16.51 14.42 -4.37
C VAL A 76 16.01 13.13 -3.74
N PHE A 77 15.13 13.25 -2.72
CA PHE A 77 14.36 12.14 -2.18
C PHE A 77 12.94 12.24 -2.73
N LEU A 78 12.56 11.34 -3.64
CA LEU A 78 11.21 11.29 -4.21
C LEU A 78 10.38 10.22 -3.52
N TYR A 79 9.28 10.65 -2.90
CA TYR A 79 8.25 9.78 -2.35
C TYR A 79 7.02 9.77 -3.27
N TRP A 80 6.66 8.58 -3.75
CA TRP A 80 5.41 8.32 -4.46
C TRP A 80 4.47 7.49 -3.61
N GLY A 81 3.25 7.99 -3.39
CA GLY A 81 2.23 7.31 -2.61
C GLY A 81 0.91 8.06 -2.62
N ALA A 82 -0.16 7.38 -2.20
CA ALA A 82 -1.51 7.96 -2.17
C ALA A 82 -2.01 8.16 -0.74
N VAL A 83 -2.97 9.07 -0.55
CA VAL A 83 -3.55 9.38 0.78
C VAL A 83 -4.26 8.19 1.41
N TRP A 84 -4.96 7.36 0.63
CA TRP A 84 -5.71 6.18 1.09
C TRP A 84 -4.85 4.96 1.41
N CYS A 85 -3.64 4.89 0.84
CA CYS A 85 -2.80 3.70 0.77
C CYS A 85 -2.29 3.24 2.15
N PRO A 86 -2.67 2.04 2.64
CA PRO A 86 -2.24 1.56 3.97
C PRO A 86 -0.71 1.51 4.17
N PRO A 87 0.11 0.90 3.29
CA PRO A 87 1.57 0.88 3.50
C PRO A 87 2.19 2.28 3.34
N CYS A 88 1.57 3.20 2.60
CA CYS A 88 1.99 4.59 2.54
C CYS A 88 1.79 5.31 3.87
N ASN A 89 0.70 4.99 4.58
CA ASN A 89 0.38 5.56 5.88
C ASN A 89 1.16 4.87 7.02
N GLN A 90 1.55 3.60 6.86
CA GLN A 90 2.57 2.93 7.68
C GLN A 90 3.90 3.69 7.60
N VAL A 91 4.44 3.95 6.41
CA VAL A 91 5.69 4.73 6.23
C VAL A 91 5.58 6.13 6.89
N LYS A 92 4.43 6.80 6.79
CA LYS A 92 4.20 8.08 7.50
C LYS A 92 4.26 7.91 9.03
N ALA A 93 3.71 6.81 9.56
CA ALA A 93 3.62 6.54 10.99
C ALA A 93 4.94 6.04 11.62
N THR A 94 5.77 5.28 10.88
CA THR A 94 6.97 4.61 11.42
C THR A 94 8.31 5.13 10.92
N ILE A 95 8.36 5.82 9.77
CA ILE A 95 9.60 6.35 9.18
C ILE A 95 9.58 7.88 9.17
N PHE A 96 8.62 8.51 8.48
CA PHE A 96 8.60 9.97 8.33
C PHE A 96 8.33 10.71 9.65
N SER A 97 7.64 10.07 10.60
CA SER A 97 7.41 10.56 11.96
C SER A 97 8.68 10.67 12.81
N ARG A 98 9.76 9.97 12.44
CA ARG A 98 10.97 9.90 13.25
C ARG A 98 11.81 11.17 13.11
N GLN A 99 12.29 11.69 14.23
CA GLN A 99 13.12 12.90 14.26
C GLN A 99 14.46 12.70 13.52
N ASP A 100 14.99 11.48 13.48
CA ASP A 100 16.22 11.17 12.75
C ASP A 100 16.03 11.11 11.22
N PHE A 101 14.83 10.74 10.74
CA PHE A 101 14.44 10.97 9.34
C PHE A 101 14.29 12.47 9.05
N VAL A 102 13.54 13.19 9.88
CA VAL A 102 13.29 14.64 9.73
C VAL A 102 14.61 15.41 9.63
N GLU A 103 15.58 15.14 10.50
CA GLU A 103 16.90 15.77 10.47
C GLU A 103 17.63 15.53 9.13
N ARG A 104 17.60 14.29 8.61
CA ARG A 104 18.20 13.93 7.32
C ARG A 104 17.55 14.65 6.15
N THR A 105 16.26 14.99 6.22
CA THR A 105 15.57 15.73 5.14
C THR A 105 16.14 17.13 4.89
N LYS A 106 16.91 17.71 5.81
CA LYS A 106 17.66 18.97 5.57
C LYS A 106 18.78 18.80 4.53
N GLY A 107 19.32 17.58 4.40
CA GLY A 107 20.42 17.23 3.50
C GLY A 107 20.00 16.88 2.07
N PHE A 108 18.71 16.95 1.72
CA PHE A 108 18.19 16.67 0.37
C PHE A 108 16.95 17.51 0.03
N VAL A 109 16.48 17.45 -1.22
CA VAL A 109 15.17 17.97 -1.62
C VAL A 109 14.13 16.86 -1.43
N ALA A 110 13.24 17.01 -0.46
CA ALA A 110 12.16 16.06 -0.19
C ALA A 110 10.95 16.33 -1.11
N VAL A 111 10.79 15.51 -2.15
CA VAL A 111 9.70 15.61 -3.14
C VAL A 111 8.58 14.65 -2.78
N TYR A 112 7.34 15.15 -2.75
CA TYR A 112 6.14 14.32 -2.68
C TYR A 112 5.33 14.40 -3.97
N LEU A 113 5.14 13.25 -4.62
CA LEU A 113 4.17 13.06 -5.70
C LEU A 113 2.99 12.23 -5.15
N ASP A 114 1.80 12.82 -5.13
CA ASP A 114 0.57 12.06 -4.83
C ASP A 114 0.19 11.21 -6.04
N GLY A 115 0.16 9.89 -5.89
CA GLY A 115 -0.19 8.94 -6.95
C GLY A 115 -1.62 9.07 -7.49
N ASP A 116 -2.50 9.80 -6.78
CA ASP A 116 -3.86 10.12 -7.22
C ASP A 116 -4.02 11.52 -7.84
N ALA A 117 -2.99 12.37 -7.85
CA ALA A 117 -3.07 13.69 -8.47
C ALA A 117 -3.23 13.60 -10.01
N PRO A 118 -3.80 14.62 -10.67
CA PRO A 118 -3.73 14.76 -12.12
C PRO A 118 -2.28 14.65 -12.62
N GLY A 119 -2.03 13.97 -13.74
CA GLY A 119 -0.69 13.74 -14.29
C GLY A 119 0.19 12.72 -13.55
N ALA A 120 -0.16 12.31 -12.32
CA ALA A 120 0.72 11.49 -11.49
C ALA A 120 1.02 10.08 -12.05
N GLN A 121 0.16 9.53 -12.90
CA GLN A 121 0.36 8.22 -13.54
C GLN A 121 1.38 8.27 -14.69
N LYS A 122 1.49 9.41 -15.38
CA LYS A 122 2.51 9.69 -16.42
C LYS A 122 3.86 10.00 -15.80
N LEU A 123 3.87 10.78 -14.70
CA LEU A 123 5.05 10.92 -13.85
C LEU A 123 5.50 9.55 -13.27
N GLY A 124 4.54 8.66 -12.97
CA GLY A 124 4.82 7.27 -12.60
C GLY A 124 5.55 6.49 -13.69
N GLU A 125 5.12 6.63 -14.95
CA GLU A 125 5.83 6.05 -16.10
C GLU A 125 7.23 6.65 -16.30
N ARG A 126 7.41 7.98 -16.10
CA ARG A 126 8.74 8.65 -16.14
C ARG A 126 9.70 8.02 -15.14
N PHE A 127 9.28 7.82 -13.89
CA PHE A 127 10.13 7.27 -12.82
C PHE A 127 10.15 5.74 -12.71
N LYS A 128 9.48 5.02 -13.63
CA LYS A 128 9.32 3.55 -13.61
C LYS A 128 8.79 3.06 -12.26
N VAL A 129 7.70 3.67 -11.79
CA VAL A 129 7.03 3.29 -10.55
C VAL A 129 5.59 2.85 -10.83
N ARG A 130 5.18 1.74 -10.21
CA ARG A 130 3.83 1.13 -10.41
C ARG A 130 3.09 0.76 -9.13
N GLY A 131 3.81 0.66 -8.00
CA GLY A 131 3.26 0.34 -6.68
C GLY A 131 3.42 1.50 -5.70
N TYR A 132 2.67 1.44 -4.60
CA TYR A 132 2.77 2.39 -3.50
C TYR A 132 3.08 1.67 -2.17
N PRO A 133 3.90 2.26 -1.28
CA PRO A 133 4.77 3.41 -1.54
C PRO A 133 5.93 3.03 -2.47
N THR A 134 6.46 3.99 -3.23
CA THR A 134 7.81 3.88 -3.78
C THR A 134 8.62 5.08 -3.30
N MET A 135 9.86 4.86 -2.85
CA MET A 135 10.76 5.91 -2.39
C MET A 135 12.08 5.78 -3.13
N ILE A 136 12.53 6.84 -3.77
CA ILE A 136 13.72 6.85 -4.63
C ILE A 136 14.65 7.98 -4.20
N LEU A 137 15.92 7.65 -4.00
CA LEU A 137 16.98 8.63 -3.80
C LEU A 137 17.71 8.84 -5.14
N PHE A 138 17.80 10.08 -5.61
CA PHE A 138 18.52 10.48 -6.81
C PHE A 138 19.69 11.42 -6.47
N LYS A 139 20.73 11.39 -7.30
CA LYS A 139 21.74 12.44 -7.37
C LYS A 139 21.12 13.75 -7.92
N PRO A 140 21.71 14.92 -7.65
CA PRO A 140 21.27 16.20 -8.25
C PRO A 140 21.31 16.25 -9.79
N ASP A 141 21.98 15.30 -10.46
CA ASP A 141 22.00 15.15 -11.92
C ASP A 141 20.90 14.22 -12.47
N GLY A 142 20.07 13.62 -11.61
CA GLY A 142 19.00 12.70 -11.98
C GLY A 142 19.35 11.21 -11.95
N GLN A 143 20.61 10.82 -11.68
CA GLN A 143 20.98 9.40 -11.56
C GLN A 143 20.40 8.75 -10.30
N GLU A 144 19.81 7.55 -10.42
CA GLU A 144 19.24 6.80 -9.30
C GLU A 144 20.35 6.28 -8.35
N LEU A 145 20.34 6.71 -7.09
CA LEU A 145 21.22 6.18 -6.03
C LEU A 145 20.66 4.90 -5.42
N SER A 146 19.36 4.86 -5.10
CA SER A 146 18.69 3.68 -4.54
C SER A 146 17.15 3.82 -4.55
N ARG A 147 16.45 2.68 -4.54
CA ARG A 147 15.05 2.55 -4.15
C ARG A 147 15.01 2.02 -2.72
N LEU A 148 14.32 2.75 -1.85
CA LEU A 148 14.40 2.58 -0.40
C LEU A 148 13.18 1.80 0.13
N PRO A 149 13.39 0.71 0.89
CA PRO A 149 12.37 -0.29 1.17
C PRO A 149 11.37 0.23 2.21
N GLY A 150 10.13 0.47 1.81
CA GLY A 150 9.08 0.95 2.71
C GLY A 150 8.55 -0.10 3.68
N GLU A 151 8.95 -1.36 3.50
CA GLU A 151 8.50 -2.51 4.30
C GLU A 151 9.34 -2.80 5.55
N VAL A 152 10.53 -2.20 5.69
CA VAL A 152 11.45 -2.51 6.80
C VAL A 152 11.18 -1.68 8.06
N ASP A 153 11.68 -2.18 9.19
CA ASP A 153 11.76 -1.45 10.46
C ASP A 153 12.35 -0.03 10.25
N GLY A 154 11.74 0.98 10.89
CA GLY A 154 12.17 2.38 10.75
C GLY A 154 13.65 2.62 11.07
N GLN A 155 14.27 1.81 11.93
CA GLN A 155 15.73 1.87 12.17
C GLN A 155 16.52 1.38 10.96
N LYS A 156 16.11 0.26 10.34
CA LYS A 156 16.75 -0.31 9.15
C LYS A 156 16.54 0.57 7.91
N TYR A 157 15.43 1.30 7.86
CA TYR A 157 15.21 2.33 6.85
C TYR A 157 16.27 3.43 6.93
N ILE A 158 16.53 3.95 8.14
CA ILE A 158 17.54 5.00 8.39
C ILE A 158 18.95 4.49 8.05
N GLU A 159 19.31 3.28 8.49
CA GLU A 159 20.58 2.64 8.11
C GLU A 159 20.76 2.52 6.58
N THR A 160 19.67 2.24 5.86
CA THR A 160 19.69 2.08 4.39
C THR A 160 19.79 3.42 3.67
N LEU A 161 19.06 4.44 4.15
CA LEU A 161 19.14 5.81 3.65
C LEU A 161 20.56 6.38 3.84
N ASP A 162 21.12 6.22 5.03
CA ASP A 162 22.50 6.65 5.33
C ASP A 162 23.53 5.93 4.47
N ALA A 163 23.39 4.61 4.28
CA ALA A 163 24.28 3.84 3.43
C ALA A 163 24.25 4.30 1.96
N ALA A 164 23.07 4.63 1.42
CA ALA A 164 22.91 5.17 0.07
C ALA A 164 23.49 6.59 -0.08
N LEU A 165 23.26 7.45 0.92
CA LEU A 165 23.83 8.81 0.97
C LEU A 165 25.36 8.80 1.08
N GLN A 166 25.92 7.95 1.94
CA GLN A 166 27.37 7.78 2.12
C GLN A 166 28.06 7.20 0.88
N SER A 167 27.42 6.25 0.19
CA SER A 167 27.99 5.63 -1.02
C SER A 167 28.10 6.63 -2.18
N GLY A 168 27.05 7.41 -2.45
CA GLY A 168 27.01 8.38 -3.56
C GLY A 168 27.17 7.78 -4.98
N ARG A 169 27.32 6.44 -5.08
CA ARG A 169 27.47 5.64 -6.30
C ARG A 169 26.07 5.24 -6.78
N PRO A 170 25.69 5.51 -8.05
CA PRO A 170 24.40 5.05 -8.58
C PRO A 170 24.23 3.53 -8.47
N ILE A 171 23.02 3.07 -8.17
CA ILE A 171 22.76 1.63 -7.91
C ILE A 171 23.20 0.73 -9.07
N GLN A 172 23.04 1.18 -10.32
CA GLN A 172 23.47 0.42 -11.50
C GLN A 172 25.01 0.32 -11.60
N ALA A 173 25.77 1.31 -11.13
CA ALA A 173 27.23 1.26 -11.08
C ALA A 173 27.72 0.40 -9.90
N LEU A 174 27.03 0.45 -8.77
CA LEU A 174 27.25 -0.40 -7.61
C LEU A 174 27.01 -1.89 -7.94
N LEU A 175 25.92 -2.21 -8.65
CA LEU A 175 25.62 -3.56 -9.12
C LEU A 175 26.71 -4.11 -10.06
N LYS A 176 27.14 -3.30 -11.04
CA LYS A 176 28.22 -3.66 -11.97
C LYS A 176 29.55 -3.94 -11.25
N ALA A 177 29.86 -3.18 -10.20
CA ALA A 177 31.05 -3.40 -9.36
C ALA A 177 30.98 -4.77 -8.64
N ALA A 178 29.86 -5.08 -7.97
CA ALA A 178 29.66 -6.36 -7.31
C ALA A 178 29.71 -7.56 -8.29
N GLN A 179 29.08 -7.43 -9.46
CA GLN A 179 29.10 -8.46 -10.51
C GLN A 179 30.53 -8.80 -10.96
N LYS A 180 31.37 -7.79 -11.21
CA LYS A 180 32.80 -7.96 -11.54
C LYS A 180 33.65 -8.52 -10.38
N GLY A 181 33.19 -8.37 -9.13
CA GLY A 181 34.01 -8.68 -7.95
C GLY A 181 34.97 -7.55 -7.55
N GLU A 182 34.63 -6.29 -7.88
CA GLU A 182 35.30 -5.13 -7.28
C GLU A 182 35.02 -5.11 -5.76
N ALA A 183 35.94 -4.54 -4.97
CA ALA A 183 35.75 -4.43 -3.52
C ALA A 183 34.64 -3.41 -3.18
N LEU A 184 33.66 -3.85 -2.38
CA LEU A 184 32.54 -3.05 -1.89
C LEU A 184 32.62 -2.87 -0.37
N SER A 185 32.29 -1.68 0.11
CA SER A 185 32.14 -1.38 1.53
C SER A 185 30.88 -1.99 2.15
N ALA A 186 30.78 -2.01 3.49
CA ALA A 186 29.60 -2.51 4.18
C ALA A 186 28.32 -1.68 3.93
N SER A 187 28.45 -0.37 3.70
CA SER A 187 27.33 0.48 3.27
C SER A 187 26.90 0.13 1.84
N GLU A 188 27.83 -0.18 0.94
CA GLU A 188 27.53 -0.59 -0.44
C GLU A 188 26.85 -1.98 -0.52
N TRP A 189 27.29 -2.95 0.29
CA TRP A 189 26.60 -4.23 0.41
C TRP A 189 25.21 -4.11 1.03
N ARG A 190 25.04 -3.27 2.06
CA ARG A 190 23.71 -2.91 2.60
C ARG A 190 22.83 -2.27 1.52
N GLY A 191 23.38 -1.38 0.71
CA GLY A 191 22.69 -0.76 -0.43
C GLY A 191 22.11 -1.79 -1.41
N LEU A 192 22.89 -2.80 -1.81
CA LEU A 192 22.40 -3.88 -2.68
C LEU A 192 21.38 -4.80 -1.99
N ALA A 193 21.59 -5.12 -0.71
CA ALA A 193 20.72 -6.03 0.04
C ALA A 193 19.35 -5.42 0.39
N PHE A 194 19.30 -4.11 0.63
CA PHE A 194 18.09 -3.38 1.00
C PHE A 194 17.44 -2.60 -0.15
N TYR A 195 18.02 -2.59 -1.36
CA TYR A 195 17.36 -2.04 -2.55
C TYR A 195 16.00 -2.70 -2.79
N SER A 196 14.99 -1.90 -3.16
CA SER A 196 13.61 -2.37 -3.36
C SER A 196 13.40 -3.07 -4.71
N TRP A 197 14.04 -4.23 -4.89
CA TRP A 197 14.02 -5.04 -6.12
C TRP A 197 12.60 -5.34 -6.65
N GLU A 198 11.62 -5.46 -5.76
CA GLU A 198 10.21 -5.72 -6.10
C GLU A 198 9.54 -4.57 -6.88
N VAL A 199 9.99 -3.33 -6.67
CA VAL A 199 9.41 -2.11 -7.29
C VAL A 199 10.39 -1.39 -8.23
N ASP A 200 11.49 -2.02 -8.62
CA ASP A 200 12.39 -1.53 -9.67
C ASP A 200 11.74 -1.51 -11.06
N GLU A 201 10.75 -2.38 -11.31
CA GLU A 201 10.16 -2.56 -12.65
C GLU A 201 11.18 -2.95 -13.74
N SER A 202 12.27 -3.62 -13.34
CA SER A 202 13.33 -4.17 -14.20
C SER A 202 14.17 -3.13 -14.95
N GLN A 203 14.56 -2.04 -14.28
CA GLN A 203 15.62 -1.15 -14.79
C GLN A 203 17.01 -1.79 -14.64
N LEU A 204 17.22 -2.58 -13.58
CA LEU A 204 18.51 -3.21 -13.29
C LEU A 204 18.68 -4.58 -13.92
N VAL A 205 17.61 -5.39 -13.95
CA VAL A 205 17.64 -6.78 -14.45
C VAL A 205 16.22 -7.24 -14.83
N PRO A 206 16.05 -8.06 -15.90
CA PRO A 206 14.76 -8.71 -16.20
C PRO A 206 14.27 -9.58 -15.04
N LYS A 207 12.95 -9.59 -14.76
CA LYS A 207 12.36 -10.34 -13.63
C LYS A 207 12.70 -11.85 -13.62
N ALA A 208 12.98 -12.45 -14.78
CA ALA A 208 13.39 -13.85 -14.91
C ALA A 208 14.87 -14.12 -14.50
N GLU A 209 15.75 -13.12 -14.58
CA GLU A 209 17.16 -13.21 -14.22
C GLU A 209 17.42 -12.81 -12.75
N LEU A 210 16.52 -12.02 -12.16
CA LEU A 210 16.59 -11.54 -10.78
C LEU A 210 16.91 -12.63 -9.72
N PRO A 211 16.35 -13.86 -9.75
CA PRO A 211 16.67 -14.87 -8.74
C PRO A 211 18.14 -15.31 -8.78
N LEU A 212 18.69 -15.51 -9.99
CA LEU A 212 20.09 -15.87 -10.19
C LEU A 212 21.02 -14.71 -9.82
N LEU A 213 20.64 -13.48 -10.14
CA LEU A 213 21.39 -12.29 -9.76
C LEU A 213 21.52 -12.16 -8.25
N LEU A 214 20.39 -12.22 -7.52
CA LEU A 214 20.37 -12.04 -6.06
C LEU A 214 21.12 -13.16 -5.33
N SER A 215 20.99 -14.41 -5.79
CA SER A 215 21.75 -15.54 -5.26
C SER A 215 23.26 -15.37 -5.53
N GLY A 216 23.65 -14.99 -6.75
CA GLY A 216 25.03 -14.70 -7.10
C GLY A 216 25.63 -13.54 -6.30
N LEU A 217 24.84 -12.50 -5.99
CA LEU A 217 25.25 -11.41 -5.09
C LEU A 217 25.42 -11.90 -3.65
N ALA A 218 24.50 -12.72 -3.13
CA ALA A 218 24.59 -13.27 -1.77
C ALA A 218 25.89 -14.08 -1.55
N LEU A 219 26.29 -14.88 -2.55
CA LEU A 219 27.53 -15.65 -2.54
C LEU A 219 28.80 -14.79 -2.67
N LYS A 220 28.69 -13.55 -3.16
CA LYS A 220 29.80 -12.59 -3.30
C LYS A 220 30.01 -11.72 -2.05
N VAL A 221 29.09 -11.74 -1.08
CA VAL A 221 29.24 -10.97 0.16
C VAL A 221 30.36 -11.57 1.01
N PRO A 222 31.37 -10.78 1.44
CA PRO A 222 32.41 -11.24 2.35
C PRO A 222 31.83 -11.81 3.65
N GLN A 223 32.42 -12.89 4.16
CA GLN A 223 31.97 -13.60 5.37
C GLN A 223 32.42 -12.86 6.64
N GLN A 224 31.88 -11.65 6.82
CA GLN A 224 32.13 -10.76 7.95
C GLN A 224 30.87 -10.64 8.82
N PRO A 225 30.97 -10.59 10.17
CA PRO A 225 29.79 -10.56 11.06
C PRO A 225 28.78 -9.46 10.74
N GLU A 226 29.27 -8.25 10.44
CA GLU A 226 28.49 -7.06 10.07
C GLU A 226 27.79 -7.17 8.70
N LEU A 227 28.19 -8.15 7.87
CA LEU A 227 27.60 -8.44 6.57
C LEU A 227 26.66 -9.66 6.56
N LYS A 228 26.63 -10.45 7.63
CA LYS A 228 25.77 -11.65 7.76
C LYS A 228 24.31 -11.36 7.40
N ALA A 229 23.78 -10.25 7.90
CA ALA A 229 22.40 -9.81 7.62
C ALA A 229 22.18 -9.44 6.14
N ALA A 230 23.15 -8.78 5.49
CA ALA A 230 23.06 -8.40 4.07
C ALA A 230 23.12 -9.62 3.14
N ALA A 231 24.02 -10.57 3.42
CA ALA A 231 24.11 -11.84 2.70
C ALA A 231 22.82 -12.66 2.84
N ALA A 232 22.29 -12.77 4.07
CA ALA A 232 21.03 -13.45 4.33
C ALA A 232 19.85 -12.79 3.61
N ARG A 233 19.75 -11.45 3.62
CA ARG A 233 18.69 -10.70 2.94
C ARG A 233 18.72 -10.91 1.42
N LEU A 234 19.91 -10.86 0.81
CA LEU A 234 20.08 -11.13 -0.63
C LEU A 234 19.62 -12.55 -0.98
N ARG A 235 20.01 -13.58 -0.19
CA ARG A 235 19.54 -14.96 -0.42
C ARG A 235 18.03 -15.07 -0.23
N LEU A 236 17.47 -14.52 0.85
CA LEU A 236 16.01 -14.52 1.10
C LEU A 236 15.20 -13.87 -0.04
N LYS A 237 15.63 -12.70 -0.53
CA LYS A 237 14.98 -12.01 -1.67
C LYS A 237 15.17 -12.83 -2.98
N ALA A 238 16.28 -13.57 -3.14
CA ALA A 238 16.47 -14.52 -4.25
C ALA A 238 15.50 -15.71 -4.17
N LEU A 239 15.24 -16.27 -2.98
CA LEU A 239 14.26 -17.33 -2.77
C LEU A 239 12.83 -16.85 -3.06
N TYR A 240 12.50 -15.62 -2.66
CA TYR A 240 11.21 -15.02 -2.96
C TYR A 240 11.00 -14.84 -4.47
N ALA A 241 12.00 -14.28 -5.17
CA ALA A 241 11.97 -14.18 -6.63
C ALA A 241 11.88 -15.57 -7.31
N SER A 242 12.54 -16.59 -6.75
CA SER A 242 12.44 -17.98 -7.22
C SER A 242 11.04 -18.56 -7.03
N ALA A 243 10.40 -18.32 -5.88
CA ALA A 243 9.04 -18.78 -5.58
C ALA A 243 8.02 -18.17 -6.54
N GLN A 244 8.09 -16.85 -6.76
CA GLN A 244 7.22 -16.14 -7.71
C GLN A 244 7.42 -16.60 -9.16
N ALA A 245 8.66 -16.92 -9.56
CA ALA A 245 8.94 -17.51 -10.87
C ALA A 245 8.37 -18.94 -10.98
N ALA A 246 8.59 -19.78 -9.96
CA ALA A 246 8.17 -21.18 -9.93
C ALA A 246 6.64 -21.35 -9.98
N ALA A 247 5.87 -20.41 -9.44
CA ALA A 247 4.40 -20.38 -9.55
C ALA A 247 3.88 -20.30 -11.01
N SER A 248 4.76 -20.06 -11.99
CA SER A 248 4.46 -20.04 -13.43
C SER A 248 5.12 -21.16 -14.24
N GLN A 249 5.81 -22.10 -13.58
CA GLN A 249 6.64 -23.14 -14.23
C GLN A 249 6.11 -24.56 -14.00
N GLY A 250 6.63 -25.51 -14.77
CA GLY A 250 6.25 -26.93 -14.72
C GLY A 250 6.99 -27.74 -13.64
N GLU A 251 7.24 -29.02 -13.94
CA GLU A 251 7.88 -29.95 -13.02
C GLU A 251 9.29 -29.50 -12.58
N THR A 252 9.62 -29.77 -11.31
CA THR A 252 10.88 -29.35 -10.71
C THR A 252 11.99 -30.35 -11.01
N THR A 253 13.07 -29.90 -11.67
CA THR A 253 14.21 -30.75 -12.03
C THR A 253 15.01 -31.22 -10.80
N PRO A 254 15.78 -32.32 -10.88
CA PRO A 254 16.59 -32.81 -9.77
C PRO A 254 17.59 -31.78 -9.20
N ALA A 255 18.17 -30.93 -10.05
CA ALA A 255 19.08 -29.87 -9.61
C ALA A 255 18.35 -28.78 -8.81
N GLN A 256 17.17 -28.34 -9.26
CA GLN A 256 16.31 -27.43 -8.50
C GLN A 256 15.82 -28.07 -7.19
N ALA A 257 15.53 -29.37 -7.20
CA ALA A 257 15.11 -30.11 -6.02
C ALA A 257 16.21 -30.24 -4.96
N GLN A 258 17.49 -30.33 -5.36
CA GLN A 258 18.60 -30.27 -4.40
C GLN A 258 18.82 -28.85 -3.88
N ALA A 259 18.87 -27.84 -4.75
CA ALA A 259 19.05 -26.45 -4.33
C ALA A 259 18.01 -26.01 -3.27
N ARG A 260 16.74 -26.42 -3.42
CA ARG A 260 15.69 -26.17 -2.42
C ARG A 260 15.94 -26.81 -1.06
N LYS A 261 16.72 -27.89 -0.95
CA LYS A 261 17.13 -28.45 0.36
C LYS A 261 18.20 -27.58 1.01
N ASP A 262 19.20 -27.18 0.23
CA ASP A 262 20.29 -26.32 0.69
C ASP A 262 19.75 -24.92 1.10
N ASP A 263 18.66 -24.48 0.47
CA ASP A 263 17.90 -23.28 0.82
C ASP A 263 16.96 -23.48 2.03
N LEU A 264 16.31 -24.64 2.14
CA LEU A 264 15.53 -25.03 3.32
C LEU A 264 16.38 -25.04 4.59
N GLU A 265 17.57 -25.67 4.54
CA GLU A 265 18.50 -25.71 5.68
C GLU A 265 18.96 -24.30 6.08
N PHE A 266 19.25 -23.44 5.11
CA PHE A 266 19.55 -22.02 5.36
C PHE A 266 18.37 -21.28 6.03
N VAL A 267 17.14 -21.48 5.57
CA VAL A 267 15.96 -20.83 6.18
C VAL A 267 15.69 -21.36 7.59
N LEU A 268 15.83 -22.67 7.82
CA LEU A 268 15.72 -23.26 9.16
C LEU A 268 16.77 -22.68 10.11
N GLY A 269 18.04 -22.57 9.66
CA GLY A 269 19.11 -21.92 10.43
C GLY A 269 18.84 -20.45 10.72
N LEU A 270 18.29 -19.70 9.76
CA LEU A 270 17.94 -18.29 9.90
C LEU A 270 16.79 -18.06 10.90
N LEU A 271 15.79 -18.95 10.94
CA LEU A 271 14.68 -18.86 11.90
C LEU A 271 15.08 -19.31 13.32
N GLY A 272 16.14 -20.12 13.44
CA GLY A 272 16.80 -20.43 14.71
C GLY A 272 17.62 -19.26 15.27
N ASP A 273 18.28 -18.48 14.41
CA ASP A 273 19.00 -17.26 14.77
C ASP A 273 18.04 -16.08 14.97
N GLN A 274 17.64 -15.84 16.22
CA GLN A 274 16.70 -14.77 16.58
C GLN A 274 17.18 -13.37 16.16
N GLN A 275 18.49 -13.11 16.13
CA GLN A 275 19.03 -11.82 15.71
C GLN A 275 18.94 -11.67 14.19
N LEU A 276 19.33 -12.71 13.43
CA LEU A 276 19.25 -12.69 11.97
C LEU A 276 17.79 -12.63 11.46
N ALA A 277 16.86 -13.28 12.17
CA ALA A 277 15.43 -13.15 11.93
C ALA A 277 14.91 -11.73 12.21
N ARG A 278 15.36 -11.06 13.28
CA ARG A 278 14.96 -9.66 13.60
C ARG A 278 15.56 -8.65 12.64
N GLU A 279 16.78 -8.88 12.14
CA GLU A 279 17.42 -8.10 11.06
C GLU A 279 16.70 -8.24 9.70
N ASN A 280 15.93 -9.32 9.50
CA ASN A 280 15.13 -9.61 8.30
C ASN A 280 13.62 -9.61 8.60
N LEU A 281 13.17 -8.76 9.53
CA LEU A 281 11.79 -8.72 10.06
C LEU A 281 10.72 -8.74 8.97
N ASP A 282 10.88 -7.92 7.93
CA ASP A 282 9.93 -7.78 6.82
C ASP A 282 9.80 -9.05 5.99
N VAL A 283 10.88 -9.83 5.83
CA VAL A 283 10.82 -11.14 5.19
C VAL A 283 10.13 -12.15 6.11
N VAL A 284 10.52 -12.19 7.39
CA VAL A 284 9.97 -13.15 8.36
C VAL A 284 8.47 -12.93 8.58
N THR A 285 8.00 -11.67 8.63
CA THR A 285 6.59 -11.33 8.89
C THR A 285 5.68 -11.37 7.66
N ASN A 286 6.19 -11.30 6.43
CA ASN A 286 5.35 -11.23 5.23
C ASN A 286 5.52 -12.40 4.23
N LEU A 287 6.65 -13.12 4.22
CA LEU A 287 6.96 -14.12 3.18
C LEU A 287 6.88 -15.58 3.65
N ALA A 288 6.38 -15.83 4.86
CA ALA A 288 6.34 -17.15 5.49
C ALA A 288 5.61 -18.20 4.64
N LYS A 289 4.46 -17.84 4.07
CA LYS A 289 3.63 -18.71 3.24
C LYS A 289 4.32 -19.10 1.94
N ASP A 290 4.84 -18.13 1.22
CA ASP A 290 5.43 -18.32 -0.11
C ASP A 290 6.73 -19.14 -0.02
N LEU A 291 7.57 -18.85 0.97
CA LEU A 291 8.84 -19.55 1.15
C LEU A 291 8.64 -20.96 1.72
N THR A 292 7.73 -21.17 2.68
CA THR A 292 7.37 -22.52 3.15
C THR A 292 6.72 -23.33 2.03
N GLY A 293 5.85 -22.70 1.24
CA GLY A 293 5.19 -23.28 0.07
C GLY A 293 6.17 -23.75 -1.02
N TYR A 294 7.18 -22.92 -1.32
CA TYR A 294 8.19 -23.17 -2.35
C TYR A 294 9.23 -24.23 -1.95
N LEU A 295 9.74 -24.17 -0.71
CA LEU A 295 10.89 -24.96 -0.26
C LEU A 295 10.54 -26.42 0.06
N THR A 296 9.27 -26.74 0.36
CA THR A 296 8.86 -28.10 0.77
C THR A 296 7.68 -28.62 -0.06
N ALA A 297 7.56 -29.94 -0.16
CA ALA A 297 6.34 -30.58 -0.65
C ALA A 297 5.17 -30.37 0.35
N PRO A 298 3.91 -30.36 -0.10
CA PRO A 298 2.75 -30.38 0.80
C PRO A 298 2.78 -31.61 1.72
N LYS A 299 2.39 -31.43 2.98
CA LYS A 299 2.24 -32.50 3.99
C LYS A 299 3.48 -33.38 4.21
N SER A 300 4.68 -32.86 3.97
CA SER A 300 5.94 -33.55 4.31
C SER A 300 6.42 -33.18 5.72
N GLU A 301 7.26 -34.02 6.32
CA GLU A 301 7.92 -33.72 7.61
C GLU A 301 8.63 -32.36 7.58
N SER A 302 9.31 -32.03 6.47
CA SER A 302 9.95 -30.72 6.27
C SER A 302 8.96 -29.56 6.20
N ARG A 303 7.75 -29.76 5.65
CA ARG A 303 6.66 -28.75 5.65
C ARG A 303 6.24 -28.45 7.09
N GLU A 304 6.00 -29.50 7.87
CA GLU A 304 5.57 -29.38 9.27
C GLU A 304 6.66 -28.74 10.13
N GLN A 305 7.92 -29.18 9.98
CA GLN A 305 9.08 -28.63 10.68
C GLN A 305 9.27 -27.13 10.38
N LEU A 306 9.27 -26.74 9.10
CA LEU A 306 9.46 -25.34 8.71
C LEU A 306 8.28 -24.48 9.15
N ALA A 307 7.03 -24.93 8.96
CA ALA A 307 5.85 -24.21 9.40
C ALA A 307 5.79 -24.05 10.94
N ALA A 308 6.23 -25.05 11.70
CA ALA A 308 6.30 -24.97 13.17
C ALA A 308 7.37 -23.98 13.65
N LEU A 309 8.57 -24.00 13.04
CA LEU A 309 9.66 -23.09 13.40
C LEU A 309 9.35 -21.64 13.00
N TRP A 310 8.80 -21.43 11.79
CA TRP A 310 8.39 -20.11 11.32
C TRP A 310 7.18 -19.60 12.11
N GLY A 311 6.19 -20.45 12.39
CA GLY A 311 5.07 -20.15 13.27
C GLY A 311 5.55 -19.69 14.65
N SER A 312 6.54 -20.38 15.23
CA SER A 312 7.15 -20.00 16.51
C SER A 312 7.88 -18.65 16.47
N ALA A 313 8.43 -18.25 15.32
CA ALA A 313 9.02 -16.93 15.13
C ALA A 313 7.95 -15.83 15.02
N LEU A 314 6.88 -16.09 14.25
CA LEU A 314 5.73 -15.20 14.09
C LEU A 314 4.97 -14.99 15.41
N ASP A 315 4.78 -16.05 16.19
CA ASP A 315 4.12 -15.99 17.50
C ASP A 315 4.89 -15.04 18.45
N ARG A 316 6.23 -15.09 18.46
CA ARG A 316 7.07 -14.14 19.21
C ARG A 316 6.92 -12.70 18.71
N LEU A 317 6.99 -12.49 17.39
CA LEU A 317 6.92 -11.16 16.78
C LEU A 317 5.53 -10.51 16.96
N SER A 318 4.45 -11.29 16.97
CA SER A 318 3.08 -10.80 17.15
C SER A 318 2.83 -10.04 18.47
N VAL A 319 3.68 -10.29 19.48
CA VAL A 319 3.60 -9.66 20.81
C VAL A 319 4.79 -8.75 21.13
N ASP A 320 5.80 -8.66 20.26
CA ASP A 320 6.98 -7.84 20.48
C ASP A 320 6.63 -6.34 20.43
N ARG A 321 6.81 -5.64 21.55
CA ARG A 321 6.55 -4.20 21.67
C ARG A 321 7.65 -3.32 21.09
N GLN A 322 8.76 -3.91 20.62
CA GLN A 322 9.85 -3.21 19.93
C GLN A 322 9.64 -3.10 18.41
N ILE A 323 8.66 -3.81 17.82
CA ILE A 323 8.26 -3.67 16.41
C ILE A 323 6.97 -2.85 16.28
N SER A 324 6.63 -2.37 15.08
CA SER A 324 5.40 -1.58 14.92
C SER A 324 4.14 -2.44 15.04
N ARG A 325 3.00 -1.80 15.34
CA ARG A 325 1.70 -2.50 15.38
C ARG A 325 1.33 -3.14 14.04
N ASN A 326 1.86 -2.63 12.93
CA ASN A 326 1.67 -3.25 11.61
C ASN A 326 2.43 -4.57 11.51
N ASP A 327 3.67 -4.60 12.00
CA ASP A 327 4.52 -5.80 11.90
C ASP A 327 4.01 -6.90 12.85
N GLN A 328 3.43 -6.51 14.00
CA GLN A 328 2.64 -7.39 14.88
C GLN A 328 1.42 -7.99 14.13
N LEU A 329 0.69 -7.19 13.33
CA LEU A 329 -0.43 -7.68 12.52
C LEU A 329 0.03 -8.54 11.33
N SER A 330 1.09 -8.17 10.59
CA SER A 330 1.67 -9.00 9.54
C SER A 330 2.12 -10.35 10.09
N ALA A 331 2.73 -10.37 11.29
CA ALA A 331 3.08 -11.62 11.96
C ALA A 331 1.85 -12.51 12.21
N LEU A 332 0.72 -11.95 12.66
CA LEU A 332 -0.54 -12.67 12.84
C LEU A 332 -1.16 -13.13 11.51
N VAL A 333 -1.11 -12.31 10.45
CA VAL A 333 -1.58 -12.69 9.10
C VAL A 333 -0.78 -13.88 8.57
N SER A 334 0.55 -13.77 8.53
CA SER A 334 1.43 -14.88 8.12
C SER A 334 1.25 -16.13 8.99
N ARG A 335 0.95 -15.97 10.29
CA ARG A 335 0.69 -17.09 11.20
C ARG A 335 -0.58 -17.86 10.85
N VAL A 336 -1.63 -17.15 10.42
CA VAL A 336 -2.88 -17.75 9.92
C VAL A 336 -2.70 -18.33 8.52
N ASP A 337 -1.93 -17.66 7.66
CA ASP A 337 -1.61 -18.15 6.31
C ASP A 337 -0.80 -19.46 6.31
N LEU A 338 0.09 -19.68 7.29
CA LEU A 338 0.76 -20.96 7.51
C LEU A 338 -0.20 -22.09 7.89
N VAL A 339 -1.25 -21.80 8.69
CA VAL A 339 -2.30 -22.79 9.01
C VAL A 339 -3.09 -23.18 7.75
N LYS A 340 -3.28 -22.23 6.82
CA LYS A 340 -4.02 -22.41 5.56
C LYS A 340 -3.15 -22.82 4.36
N LEU A 341 -1.89 -23.21 4.60
CA LEU A 341 -0.91 -23.44 3.53
C LEU A 341 -1.24 -24.68 2.67
N ASP A 342 -1.59 -25.80 3.30
CA ASP A 342 -1.93 -27.06 2.59
C ASP A 342 -3.45 -27.32 2.48
N ASP A 343 -4.29 -26.53 3.17
CA ASP A 343 -5.73 -26.44 2.94
C ASP A 343 -6.22 -24.98 3.16
N PRO A 344 -6.63 -24.25 2.12
CA PRO A 344 -7.21 -22.92 2.24
C PRO A 344 -8.49 -22.82 3.10
N LYS A 345 -9.13 -23.96 3.42
CA LYS A 345 -10.30 -24.06 4.30
C LYS A 345 -9.95 -24.41 5.76
N ALA A 346 -8.67 -24.57 6.10
CA ALA A 346 -8.26 -24.87 7.47
C ALA A 346 -8.74 -23.78 8.45
N GLU A 347 -9.46 -24.21 9.49
CA GLU A 347 -9.88 -23.35 10.59
C GLU A 347 -8.69 -23.07 11.52
N ALA A 348 -8.59 -21.83 12.01
CA ALA A 348 -7.63 -21.48 13.05
C ALA A 348 -8.01 -22.16 14.38
N SER A 349 -7.02 -22.61 15.15
CA SER A 349 -7.25 -23.14 16.50
C SER A 349 -7.88 -22.08 17.41
N GLU A 350 -8.63 -22.52 18.43
CA GLU A 350 -9.27 -21.61 19.39
C GLU A 350 -8.24 -20.65 20.05
N ILE A 351 -7.04 -21.17 20.35
CA ILE A 351 -5.92 -20.37 20.85
C ILE A 351 -5.54 -19.27 19.86
N LEU A 352 -5.31 -19.60 18.59
CA LEU A 352 -4.91 -18.61 17.57
C LEU A 352 -6.04 -17.60 17.29
N ARG A 353 -7.30 -18.05 17.24
CA ARG A 353 -8.49 -17.19 17.12
C ARG A 353 -8.57 -16.20 18.30
N LYS A 354 -8.33 -16.68 19.52
CA LYS A 354 -8.29 -15.85 20.73
C LYS A 354 -7.13 -14.85 20.69
N THR A 355 -5.91 -15.30 20.38
CA THR A 355 -4.73 -14.40 20.25
C THR A 355 -4.96 -13.30 19.23
N VAL A 356 -5.49 -13.63 18.05
CA VAL A 356 -5.84 -12.64 17.02
C VAL A 356 -6.86 -11.63 17.54
N SER A 357 -7.94 -12.08 18.20
CA SER A 357 -8.95 -11.19 18.79
C SER A 357 -8.37 -10.26 19.86
N GLU A 358 -7.60 -10.80 20.81
CA GLU A 358 -6.98 -10.03 21.90
C GLU A 358 -5.95 -9.01 21.40
N GLN A 359 -5.13 -9.37 20.40
CA GLN A 359 -4.16 -8.44 19.80
C GLN A 359 -4.85 -7.36 18.94
N VAL A 360 -5.90 -7.69 18.18
CA VAL A 360 -6.66 -6.69 17.41
C VAL A 360 -7.41 -5.73 18.32
N ALA A 361 -8.12 -6.22 19.35
CA ALA A 361 -8.80 -5.37 20.33
C ALA A 361 -7.83 -4.48 21.13
N ARG A 362 -6.61 -4.96 21.39
CA ARG A 362 -5.53 -4.12 21.92
C ARG A 362 -5.12 -3.03 20.93
N ILE A 363 -4.81 -3.39 19.69
CA ILE A 363 -4.29 -2.47 18.67
C ILE A 363 -5.32 -1.39 18.33
N ASP A 364 -6.61 -1.75 18.22
CA ASP A 364 -7.71 -0.79 18.10
C ASP A 364 -7.70 0.26 19.23
N ARG A 365 -7.67 -0.20 20.48
CA ARG A 365 -7.66 0.68 21.67
C ARG A 365 -6.38 1.51 21.80
N GLU A 366 -5.22 0.97 21.43
CA GLU A 366 -3.92 1.63 21.58
C GLU A 366 -3.59 2.62 20.44
N THR A 367 -4.28 2.56 19.29
CA THR A 367 -3.94 3.35 18.09
C THR A 367 -4.80 4.60 17.97
N THR A 368 -4.28 5.76 18.36
CA THR A 368 -5.02 7.05 18.31
C THR A 368 -4.73 7.88 17.04
N GLN A 369 -3.59 7.67 16.38
CA GLN A 369 -3.12 8.52 15.28
C GLN A 369 -3.79 8.11 13.94
N ALA A 370 -4.43 9.05 13.25
CA ALA A 370 -5.32 8.77 12.12
C ALA A 370 -4.67 8.03 10.94
N TYR A 371 -3.42 8.35 10.57
CA TYR A 371 -2.69 7.61 9.53
C TYR A 371 -2.27 6.21 10.01
N GLU A 372 -1.92 6.05 11.29
CA GLU A 372 -1.64 4.72 11.84
C GLU A 372 -2.91 3.86 11.81
N ARG A 373 -4.08 4.41 12.15
CA ARG A 373 -5.36 3.71 11.95
C ARG A 373 -5.62 3.36 10.48
N GLN A 374 -5.40 4.31 9.56
CA GLN A 374 -5.55 4.09 8.11
C GLN A 374 -4.64 2.96 7.58
N ALA A 375 -3.47 2.74 8.20
CA ALA A 375 -2.59 1.61 7.89
C ALA A 375 -3.13 0.30 8.49
N LEU A 376 -3.40 0.28 9.79
CA LEU A 376 -3.61 -0.96 10.54
C LEU A 376 -4.99 -1.61 10.36
N MET A 377 -6.06 -0.81 10.28
CA MET A 377 -7.42 -1.34 10.53
C MET A 377 -7.93 -2.28 9.44
N THR A 378 -7.44 -2.17 8.20
CA THR A 378 -7.76 -3.16 7.15
C THR A 378 -7.06 -4.49 7.42
N THR A 379 -5.79 -4.47 7.85
CA THR A 379 -5.02 -5.68 8.20
C THR A 379 -5.62 -6.37 9.43
N ALA A 380 -6.05 -5.59 10.43
CA ALA A 380 -6.75 -6.07 11.62
C ALA A 380 -8.09 -6.75 11.28
N ALA A 381 -8.93 -6.11 10.46
CA ALA A 381 -10.17 -6.70 9.98
C ALA A 381 -9.94 -7.93 9.08
N HIS A 382 -8.89 -7.92 8.26
CA HIS A 382 -8.52 -9.06 7.43
C HIS A 382 -8.18 -10.30 8.29
N VAL A 383 -7.29 -10.16 9.29
CA VAL A 383 -6.88 -11.31 10.11
C VAL A 383 -8.02 -11.83 10.99
N LEU A 384 -8.88 -10.94 11.52
CA LEU A 384 -10.15 -11.34 12.17
C LEU A 384 -11.01 -12.20 11.23
N GLY A 385 -11.26 -11.71 10.00
CA GLY A 385 -12.07 -12.42 9.01
C GLY A 385 -11.48 -13.77 8.60
N GLU A 386 -10.16 -13.90 8.56
CA GLU A 386 -9.48 -15.16 8.21
C GLU A 386 -9.46 -16.18 9.35
N VAL A 387 -9.47 -15.77 10.63
CA VAL A 387 -9.74 -16.69 11.76
C VAL A 387 -11.23 -16.94 12.00
N GLY A 388 -12.12 -16.45 11.13
CA GLY A 388 -13.57 -16.69 11.17
C GLY A 388 -14.39 -15.62 11.89
N LEU A 389 -13.77 -14.63 12.54
CA LEU A 389 -14.42 -13.52 13.26
C LEU A 389 -14.91 -12.42 12.30
N ARG A 390 -15.69 -12.82 11.29
CA ARG A 390 -16.10 -11.98 10.15
C ARG A 390 -17.03 -10.83 10.54
N GLU A 391 -17.89 -11.03 11.54
CA GLU A 391 -18.75 -9.93 12.03
C GLU A 391 -17.95 -8.85 12.73
N ASP A 392 -16.92 -9.23 13.50
CA ASP A 392 -16.13 -8.29 14.28
C ASP A 392 -15.16 -7.51 13.38
N ALA A 393 -14.70 -8.14 12.28
CA ALA A 393 -14.05 -7.46 11.16
C ALA A 393 -14.95 -6.38 10.53
N ASP A 394 -16.22 -6.67 10.26
CA ASP A 394 -17.17 -5.69 9.73
C ASP A 394 -17.48 -4.58 10.74
N LYS A 395 -17.72 -4.91 12.01
CA LYS A 395 -17.96 -3.94 13.10
C LYS A 395 -16.79 -2.97 13.25
N LEU A 396 -15.55 -3.48 13.21
CA LEU A 396 -14.33 -2.67 13.25
C LEU A 396 -14.27 -1.69 12.07
N LEU A 397 -14.39 -2.19 10.83
CA LEU A 397 -14.34 -1.34 9.63
C LEU A 397 -15.47 -0.30 9.58
N GLN A 398 -16.68 -0.65 10.03
CA GLN A 398 -17.81 0.29 10.12
C GLN A 398 -17.55 1.38 11.15
N ALA A 399 -16.92 1.06 12.29
CA ALA A 399 -16.51 2.04 13.29
C ALA A 399 -15.40 2.99 12.80
N GLU A 400 -14.59 2.58 11.82
CA GLU A 400 -13.57 3.45 11.20
C GLU A 400 -14.14 4.49 10.24
N LEU A 401 -15.24 4.20 9.52
CA LEU A 401 -15.78 5.06 8.46
C LEU A 401 -15.88 6.57 8.80
N PRO A 402 -16.38 7.02 9.97
CA PRO A 402 -16.50 8.45 10.28
C PRO A 402 -15.18 9.15 10.68
N LYS A 403 -14.10 8.39 10.92
CA LYS A 403 -12.78 8.89 11.39
C LYS A 403 -11.62 8.52 10.46
N ALA A 404 -11.91 7.88 9.33
CA ALA A 404 -10.94 7.44 8.34
C ALA A 404 -10.29 8.61 7.59
N VAL A 405 -9.01 8.48 7.25
CA VAL A 405 -8.32 9.38 6.31
C VAL A 405 -8.86 9.17 4.89
N ALA A 406 -9.22 7.93 4.56
CA ALA A 406 -9.89 7.53 3.33
C ALA A 406 -10.93 6.44 3.64
N ALA A 407 -12.18 6.86 3.86
CA ALA A 407 -13.29 6.00 4.23
C ALA A 407 -13.70 5.04 3.11
N ASP A 408 -13.56 5.47 1.85
CA ASP A 408 -13.71 4.63 0.66
C ASP A 408 -12.86 3.37 0.78
N TYR A 409 -11.60 3.48 1.24
CA TYR A 409 -10.70 2.33 1.40
C TYR A 409 -11.35 1.16 2.18
N TYR A 410 -11.99 1.47 3.31
CA TYR A 410 -12.69 0.50 4.14
C TYR A 410 -14.02 0.02 3.54
N MET A 411 -14.69 0.83 2.70
CA MET A 411 -15.91 0.40 2.02
C MET A 411 -15.66 -0.71 0.99
N ASN A 412 -14.53 -0.77 0.28
CA ASN A 412 -14.20 -1.98 -0.52
C ASN A 412 -13.89 -3.20 0.35
N ALA A 413 -13.31 -3.02 1.54
CA ALA A 413 -13.08 -4.12 2.46
C ALA A 413 -14.41 -4.70 2.98
N LEU A 414 -15.37 -3.83 3.34
CA LEU A 414 -16.75 -4.21 3.65
C LEU A 414 -17.47 -4.87 2.47
N ALA A 415 -17.29 -4.37 1.24
CA ALA A 415 -17.83 -5.00 0.04
C ALA A 415 -17.28 -6.42 -0.20
N SER A 416 -15.96 -6.60 0.01
CA SER A 416 -15.29 -7.90 -0.07
C SER A 416 -15.80 -8.87 1.01
N SER A 417 -16.03 -8.38 2.23
CA SER A 417 -16.59 -9.17 3.33
C SER A 417 -18.05 -9.60 3.06
N ALA A 418 -18.88 -8.70 2.54
CA ALA A 418 -20.23 -9.02 2.07
C ALA A 418 -20.22 -10.07 0.94
N LYS A 419 -19.31 -9.94 -0.05
CA LYS A 419 -19.09 -10.95 -1.10
C LYS A 419 -18.68 -12.31 -0.51
N LYS A 420 -17.81 -12.34 0.51
CA LYS A 420 -17.43 -13.55 1.28
C LYS A 420 -18.57 -14.16 2.12
N ARG A 421 -19.68 -13.44 2.34
CA ARG A 421 -20.91 -13.96 2.98
C ARG A 421 -22.00 -14.37 1.98
N GLY A 422 -21.80 -14.15 0.68
CA GLY A 422 -22.83 -14.36 -0.35
C GLY A 422 -23.82 -13.20 -0.51
N ASP A 423 -23.65 -12.11 0.24
CA ASP A 423 -24.48 -10.91 0.13
C ASP A 423 -24.00 -10.03 -1.03
N GLY A 424 -24.42 -10.41 -2.24
CA GLY A 424 -24.08 -9.68 -3.46
C GLY A 424 -24.65 -8.26 -3.51
N ALA A 425 -25.83 -8.03 -2.91
CA ALA A 425 -26.49 -6.74 -2.91
C ALA A 425 -25.76 -5.73 -2.00
N ALA A 426 -25.40 -6.11 -0.77
CA ALA A 426 -24.61 -5.25 0.10
C ALA A 426 -23.18 -5.06 -0.43
N ALA A 427 -22.58 -6.06 -1.08
CA ALA A 427 -21.28 -5.91 -1.73
C ALA A 427 -21.30 -4.80 -2.79
N VAL A 428 -22.24 -4.88 -3.74
CA VAL A 428 -22.45 -3.86 -4.77
C VAL A 428 -22.75 -2.48 -4.15
N ALA A 429 -23.61 -2.41 -3.14
CA ALA A 429 -23.97 -1.15 -2.48
C ALA A 429 -22.78 -0.51 -1.74
N TRP A 430 -21.89 -1.30 -1.15
CA TRP A 430 -20.64 -0.80 -0.57
C TRP A 430 -19.66 -0.32 -1.65
N ASN A 431 -19.50 -1.04 -2.76
CA ASN A 431 -18.66 -0.58 -3.87
C ASN A 431 -19.18 0.73 -4.49
N ALA A 432 -20.50 0.91 -4.61
CA ALA A 432 -21.12 2.14 -5.10
C ALA A 432 -20.79 3.33 -4.20
N LYS A 433 -21.06 3.24 -2.88
CA LYS A 433 -20.71 4.27 -1.90
C LYS A 433 -19.22 4.63 -1.94
N ALA A 434 -18.36 3.63 -2.14
CA ALA A 434 -16.92 3.81 -2.20
C ALA A 434 -16.48 4.51 -3.50
N TYR A 435 -17.05 4.13 -4.64
CA TYR A 435 -16.89 4.88 -5.90
C TYR A 435 -17.36 6.32 -5.74
N ASP A 436 -18.51 6.57 -5.12
CA ASP A 436 -19.06 7.92 -4.93
C ASP A 436 -18.16 8.80 -4.07
N THR A 437 -17.64 8.25 -2.95
CA THR A 437 -16.77 8.96 -2.00
C THR A 437 -15.29 9.05 -2.39
N ALA A 438 -14.83 8.20 -3.33
CA ALA A 438 -13.46 8.21 -3.84
C ALA A 438 -13.02 9.58 -4.40
N LYS A 439 -11.81 10.01 -4.02
CA LYS A 439 -11.18 11.26 -4.44
C LYS A 439 -9.98 11.00 -5.35
N GLY A 440 -9.69 11.93 -6.26
CA GLY A 440 -8.61 11.83 -7.25
C GLY A 440 -8.96 10.94 -8.45
N PRO A 441 -8.58 11.33 -9.69
CA PRO A 441 -8.98 10.62 -10.91
C PRO A 441 -8.62 9.14 -10.93
N ALA A 442 -7.40 8.78 -10.53
CA ALA A 442 -6.92 7.40 -10.58
C ALA A 442 -7.67 6.46 -9.60
N THR A 443 -8.09 6.99 -8.45
CA THR A 443 -8.94 6.25 -7.49
C THR A 443 -10.38 6.19 -7.99
N LYS A 444 -10.99 7.30 -8.41
CA LYS A 444 -12.35 7.28 -9.01
C LYS A 444 -12.46 6.21 -10.12
N LEU A 445 -11.42 6.08 -10.94
CA LEU A 445 -11.33 5.09 -12.02
C LEU A 445 -11.08 3.65 -11.56
N GLN A 446 -10.17 3.41 -10.62
CA GLN A 446 -9.93 2.07 -10.06
C GLN A 446 -11.18 1.55 -9.31
N TRP A 447 -11.82 2.42 -8.55
CA TRP A 447 -12.96 2.07 -7.71
C TRP A 447 -14.23 1.86 -8.53
N GLY A 448 -14.42 2.63 -9.60
CA GLY A 448 -15.46 2.38 -10.59
C GLY A 448 -15.28 1.06 -11.34
N ALA A 449 -14.03 0.68 -11.65
CA ALA A 449 -13.73 -0.63 -12.24
C ALA A 449 -14.07 -1.79 -11.28
N THR A 450 -13.77 -1.66 -9.98
CA THR A 450 -14.18 -2.62 -8.95
C THR A 450 -15.70 -2.70 -8.81
N TRP A 451 -16.38 -1.55 -8.78
CA TRP A 451 -17.85 -1.49 -8.68
C TRP A 451 -18.52 -2.15 -9.88
N ILE A 452 -18.17 -1.76 -11.11
CA ILE A 452 -18.73 -2.36 -12.33
C ILE A 452 -18.45 -3.85 -12.39
N GLY A 453 -17.23 -4.30 -12.06
CA GLY A 453 -16.87 -5.72 -12.02
C GLY A 453 -17.74 -6.53 -11.04
N ASN A 454 -17.91 -6.05 -9.81
CA ASN A 454 -18.79 -6.71 -8.83
C ASN A 454 -20.28 -6.62 -9.23
N LEU A 455 -20.72 -5.52 -9.83
CA LEU A 455 -22.09 -5.35 -10.35
C LEU A 455 -22.39 -6.36 -11.47
N THR A 456 -21.44 -6.59 -12.39
CA THR A 456 -21.55 -7.63 -13.43
C THR A 456 -21.43 -9.05 -12.89
N ASP A 457 -20.61 -9.29 -11.86
CA ASP A 457 -20.39 -10.63 -11.29
C ASP A 457 -21.55 -11.07 -10.35
N LEU A 458 -22.14 -10.15 -9.60
CA LEU A 458 -23.04 -10.43 -8.47
C LEU A 458 -24.51 -10.10 -8.76
N THR A 459 -24.77 -9.14 -9.64
CA THR A 459 -26.12 -8.74 -10.06
C THR A 459 -26.23 -8.69 -11.59
N PRO A 460 -25.80 -9.74 -12.34
CA PRO A 460 -25.68 -9.70 -13.80
C PRO A 460 -26.98 -9.36 -14.54
N LYS A 461 -28.14 -9.64 -13.94
CA LYS A 461 -29.47 -9.39 -14.51
C LYS A 461 -29.97 -7.96 -14.34
N ASP A 462 -29.31 -7.13 -13.52
CA ASP A 462 -29.66 -5.71 -13.38
C ASP A 462 -28.97 -4.89 -14.49
N THR A 463 -29.46 -5.07 -15.72
CA THR A 463 -28.95 -4.40 -16.91
C THR A 463 -29.07 -2.87 -16.82
N ALA A 464 -30.07 -2.37 -16.08
CA ALA A 464 -30.31 -0.95 -15.87
C ALA A 464 -29.29 -0.32 -14.91
N ALA A 465 -28.97 -0.97 -13.79
CA ALA A 465 -27.87 -0.54 -12.93
C ALA A 465 -26.53 -0.60 -13.65
N ILE A 466 -26.30 -1.63 -14.49
CA ILE A 466 -25.05 -1.78 -15.26
C ILE A 466 -24.91 -0.69 -16.32
N ASP A 467 -25.93 -0.39 -17.13
CA ASP A 467 -25.88 0.75 -18.08
C ASP A 467 -25.66 2.08 -17.36
N LYS A 468 -26.34 2.31 -16.22
CA LYS A 468 -26.14 3.52 -15.41
C LYS A 468 -24.69 3.63 -14.88
N ALA A 469 -24.16 2.56 -14.28
CA ALA A 469 -22.81 2.55 -13.71
C ALA A 469 -21.73 2.77 -14.78
N VAL A 470 -21.84 2.06 -15.91
CA VAL A 470 -20.89 2.20 -17.04
C VAL A 470 -21.03 3.57 -17.72
N SER A 471 -22.24 4.13 -17.79
CA SER A 471 -22.46 5.50 -18.27
C SER A 471 -21.70 6.52 -17.40
N THR A 472 -21.98 6.56 -16.09
CA THR A 472 -21.33 7.47 -15.15
C THR A 472 -19.80 7.33 -15.14
N TYR A 473 -19.31 6.09 -15.26
CA TYR A 473 -17.90 5.78 -15.35
C TYR A 473 -17.23 6.34 -16.61
N LEU A 474 -17.86 6.19 -17.79
CA LEU A 474 -17.35 6.71 -19.06
C LEU A 474 -17.45 8.23 -19.16
N ASP A 475 -18.54 8.82 -18.65
CA ASP A 475 -18.71 10.28 -18.61
C ASP A 475 -17.62 10.94 -17.75
N GLY A 476 -17.18 10.28 -16.68
CA GLY A 476 -16.07 10.71 -15.83
C GLY A 476 -14.68 10.72 -16.49
N LEU A 477 -14.51 10.18 -17.71
CA LEU A 477 -13.24 10.18 -18.44
C LEU A 477 -13.03 11.43 -19.32
N LYS A 478 -14.11 12.17 -19.61
CA LYS A 478 -14.10 13.27 -20.58
C LYS A 478 -13.16 14.39 -20.14
N GLY A 479 -12.31 14.86 -21.06
CA GLY A 479 -11.36 15.94 -20.83
C GLY A 479 -10.11 15.57 -20.00
N GLN A 480 -9.87 14.29 -19.72
CA GLN A 480 -8.73 13.84 -18.90
C GLN A 480 -7.73 13.00 -19.72
N PRO A 481 -6.77 13.59 -20.46
CA PRO A 481 -5.82 12.83 -21.28
C PRO A 481 -4.90 11.91 -20.46
N GLU A 482 -4.70 12.22 -19.18
CA GLU A 482 -3.89 11.47 -18.22
C GLU A 482 -4.55 10.15 -17.73
N VAL A 483 -5.75 9.83 -18.22
CA VAL A 483 -6.49 8.58 -17.96
C VAL A 483 -5.89 7.35 -18.67
N PHE A 484 -5.01 7.53 -19.66
CA PHE A 484 -4.50 6.42 -20.48
C PHE A 484 -3.07 6.00 -20.14
N TYR A 485 -2.67 6.23 -18.88
CA TYR A 485 -1.38 5.84 -18.32
C TYR A 485 -1.51 4.81 -17.18
N GLU A 486 -0.54 3.90 -17.09
CA GLU A 486 -0.26 3.04 -15.93
C GLU A 486 -1.48 2.42 -15.21
N ARG A 487 -1.77 2.83 -13.97
CA ARG A 487 -2.85 2.26 -13.13
C ARG A 487 -4.24 2.50 -13.73
N ASN A 488 -4.38 3.59 -14.49
CA ASN A 488 -5.64 3.99 -15.10
C ASN A 488 -5.99 3.05 -16.27
N THR A 489 -5.02 2.83 -17.17
CA THR A 489 -5.12 1.84 -18.26
C THR A 489 -5.42 0.44 -17.75
N ARG A 490 -4.76 0.00 -16.67
CA ARG A 490 -5.04 -1.30 -16.02
C ARG A 490 -6.47 -1.39 -15.48
N SER A 491 -7.04 -0.29 -15.01
CA SER A 491 -8.42 -0.25 -14.50
C SER A 491 -9.44 -0.31 -15.64
N LEU A 492 -9.24 0.49 -16.70
CA LEU A 492 -10.05 0.47 -17.92
C LEU A 492 -10.09 -0.93 -18.57
N ALA A 493 -8.94 -1.57 -18.74
CA ALA A 493 -8.85 -2.90 -19.34
C ALA A 493 -9.61 -3.96 -18.52
N LYS A 494 -9.56 -3.88 -17.18
CA LYS A 494 -10.35 -4.75 -16.29
C LYS A 494 -11.85 -4.54 -16.47
N THR A 495 -12.32 -3.29 -16.56
CA THR A 495 -13.73 -2.97 -16.82
C THR A 495 -14.19 -3.54 -18.17
N GLY A 496 -13.39 -3.34 -19.23
CA GLY A 496 -13.71 -3.87 -20.56
C GLY A 496 -13.79 -5.39 -20.60
N ALA A 497 -12.86 -6.07 -19.94
CA ALA A 497 -12.86 -7.52 -19.81
C ALA A 497 -14.06 -8.06 -18.99
N ALA A 498 -14.49 -7.34 -17.95
CA ALA A 498 -15.69 -7.69 -17.17
C ALA A 498 -16.96 -7.54 -18.02
N LEU A 499 -17.14 -6.39 -18.67
CA LEU A 499 -18.28 -6.11 -19.55
C LEU A 499 -18.37 -7.07 -20.74
N ALA A 500 -17.23 -7.49 -21.31
CA ALA A 500 -17.20 -8.48 -22.38
C ALA A 500 -17.69 -9.88 -21.91
N ARG A 501 -17.23 -10.35 -20.73
CA ARG A 501 -17.72 -11.62 -20.16
C ARG A 501 -19.20 -11.57 -19.85
N TRP A 502 -19.65 -10.50 -19.20
CA TRP A 502 -21.04 -10.28 -18.82
C TRP A 502 -21.97 -10.22 -20.04
N ALA A 503 -21.63 -9.41 -21.03
CA ALA A 503 -22.46 -9.26 -22.23
C ALA A 503 -22.58 -10.58 -23.01
N LYS A 504 -21.53 -11.40 -23.03
CA LYS A 504 -21.55 -12.74 -23.62
C LYS A 504 -22.44 -13.73 -22.85
N ALA A 505 -22.49 -13.62 -21.53
CA ALA A 505 -23.33 -14.48 -20.67
C ALA A 505 -24.82 -14.08 -20.71
N GLU A 506 -25.11 -12.81 -20.50
CA GLU A 506 -26.47 -12.25 -20.41
C GLU A 506 -27.03 -11.74 -21.76
N LYS A 507 -26.31 -11.99 -22.87
CA LYS A 507 -26.68 -11.62 -24.26
C LYS A 507 -26.87 -10.12 -24.50
N GLN A 508 -26.01 -9.30 -23.90
CA GLN A 508 -26.08 -7.82 -23.92
C GLN A 508 -25.15 -7.17 -24.96
N ASP A 509 -24.94 -7.82 -26.11
CA ASP A 509 -24.07 -7.33 -27.19
C ASP A 509 -24.39 -5.90 -27.66
N ALA A 510 -25.66 -5.49 -27.61
CA ALA A 510 -26.09 -4.13 -27.96
C ALA A 510 -25.54 -3.10 -26.96
N LEU A 511 -25.64 -3.36 -25.65
CA LEU A 511 -25.08 -2.48 -24.62
C LEU A 511 -23.54 -2.45 -24.68
N LEU A 512 -22.88 -3.60 -24.91
CA LEU A 512 -21.42 -3.62 -25.09
C LEU A 512 -20.95 -2.77 -26.29
N LYS A 513 -21.71 -2.78 -27.40
CA LYS A 513 -21.46 -1.90 -28.55
C LYS A 513 -21.69 -0.42 -28.22
N GLN A 514 -22.76 -0.10 -27.48
CA GLN A 514 -23.02 1.26 -26.98
C GLN A 514 -21.89 1.76 -26.07
N PHE A 515 -21.42 0.95 -25.11
CA PHE A 515 -20.31 1.31 -24.23
C PHE A 515 -19.02 1.54 -25.00
N ARG A 516 -18.68 0.66 -25.95
CA ARG A 516 -17.51 0.81 -26.84
C ARG A 516 -17.59 2.08 -27.70
N SER A 517 -18.76 2.40 -28.26
CA SER A 517 -18.98 3.64 -29.03
C SER A 517 -18.81 4.89 -28.17
N ARG A 518 -19.31 4.88 -26.92
CA ARG A 518 -19.08 6.00 -25.97
C ARG A 518 -17.62 6.15 -25.58
N LEU A 519 -16.87 5.05 -25.38
CA LEU A 519 -15.42 5.14 -25.14
C LEU A 519 -14.67 5.68 -26.37
N GLN A 520 -15.02 5.25 -27.58
CA GLN A 520 -14.42 5.80 -28.81
C GLN A 520 -14.60 7.32 -28.88
N GLY A 521 -15.79 7.83 -28.55
CA GLY A 521 -16.04 9.27 -28.45
C GLY A 521 -15.21 10.01 -27.38
N VAL A 522 -14.64 9.31 -26.39
CA VAL A 522 -13.61 9.87 -25.49
C VAL A 522 -12.24 9.83 -26.18
N CYS A 523 -11.87 8.70 -26.81
CA CYS A 523 -10.62 8.56 -27.56
C CYS A 523 -10.48 9.58 -28.69
N ASP A 524 -11.58 9.96 -29.32
CA ASP A 524 -11.63 10.94 -30.40
C ASP A 524 -11.31 12.37 -29.93
N THR A 525 -11.41 12.66 -28.63
CA THR A 525 -10.98 13.95 -28.04
C THR A 525 -9.46 14.02 -27.82
N LEU A 526 -8.73 12.91 -27.97
CA LEU A 526 -7.28 12.85 -27.81
C LEU A 526 -6.57 13.15 -29.14
N PRO A 527 -5.38 13.79 -29.11
CA PRO A 527 -4.62 14.13 -30.32
C PRO A 527 -4.37 12.91 -31.22
N ALA A 528 -4.47 13.12 -32.54
CA ALA A 528 -4.27 12.06 -33.51
C ALA A 528 -2.80 11.58 -33.52
N GLY A 529 -2.59 10.27 -33.38
CA GLY A 529 -1.26 9.65 -33.40
C GLY A 529 -0.59 9.46 -32.02
N ASP A 530 -1.06 10.18 -30.99
CA ASP A 530 -0.50 10.14 -29.63
C ASP A 530 -0.65 8.77 -28.95
N ALA A 531 0.28 8.45 -28.04
CA ALA A 531 0.27 7.18 -27.32
C ALA A 531 -0.98 7.00 -26.42
N PRO A 532 -1.43 7.99 -25.63
CA PRO A 532 -2.72 7.94 -24.93
C PRO A 532 -3.91 7.54 -25.81
N ARG A 533 -3.96 8.05 -27.06
CA ARG A 533 -5.05 7.75 -28.00
C ARG A 533 -5.05 6.28 -28.41
N LYS A 534 -3.88 5.76 -28.83
CA LYS A 534 -3.71 4.34 -29.18
C LYS A 534 -4.05 3.41 -28.00
N THR A 535 -3.70 3.83 -26.78
CA THR A 535 -4.09 3.11 -25.55
C THR A 535 -5.60 3.14 -25.31
N CYS A 536 -6.26 4.29 -25.49
CA CYS A 536 -7.72 4.42 -25.38
C CYS A 536 -8.47 3.53 -26.38
N GLU A 537 -8.06 3.56 -27.65
CA GLU A 537 -8.62 2.74 -28.72
C GLU A 537 -8.39 1.24 -28.46
N GLY A 538 -7.29 0.89 -27.78
CA GLY A 538 -6.91 -0.49 -27.45
C GLY A 538 -7.60 -1.11 -26.22
N VAL A 539 -7.83 -0.38 -25.12
CA VAL A 539 -8.20 -0.98 -23.81
C VAL A 539 -9.45 -1.86 -23.84
N TRP A 540 -10.43 -1.56 -24.69
CA TRP A 540 -11.68 -2.33 -24.82
C TRP A 540 -11.81 -3.09 -26.16
N ALA A 541 -10.74 -3.16 -26.96
CA ALA A 541 -10.71 -3.82 -28.27
C ALA A 541 -10.64 -5.37 -28.20
N GLY A 542 -10.64 -5.95 -26.99
CA GLY A 542 -10.58 -7.40 -26.79
C GLY A 542 -11.69 -8.19 -27.51
N LYS A 543 -11.31 -9.29 -28.16
CA LYS A 543 -12.23 -10.22 -28.82
C LYS A 543 -13.18 -10.86 -27.79
N ALA A 544 -14.41 -11.13 -28.23
CA ALA A 544 -15.44 -11.79 -27.42
C ALA A 544 -15.26 -13.32 -27.38
#